data_AF-A0A954YNS9-F1
#
_entry.id   AF-A0A954YNS9-F1
#
_cell.length_a   1.000
_cell.length_b   1.000
_cell.length_c   1.000
_cell.angle_alpha   90.00
_cell.angle_beta   90.00
_cell.angle_gamma   90.00
#
_symmetry.space_group_name_H-M   'P 1'
#
loop_
_entity.id
_entity.type
_entity.pdbx_description
1 polymer ?
#
loop_
_entity_poly.entity_id
_entity_poly.type
_entity_poly.pdbx_seq_one_letter_code
_entity_poly.pdbx_strand_id
1 'polypeptide(L)'
;MHKRSKIIKRPAAGYMLVLGATMLITVIGYAAIVTARINTRIVTSTNDWARAGELAIATAELAPLILTDSPDWRTDLTSGEPVSFKLDGCEVNLVFIDEDDDDFSTGLYDPIRAYGIAMVGDAVRVRSVLLTPNSTVPMSCLELAAYSVDGLVGLTATLSTNQMIGTAAGMTGVLLTINGDVEYATTFLGVILNGTQNKAAEKRTMPDSSSVFDYYVNNGTAIPLDSLSSFDGRPSISDAVLTPTSNPYTGELNSEGIYVIDCDGGAINIVNSRIDGTLVLLNAADSLLSAHSAVVGQVTWKPAVPNYPALMVQGQIDLDFEGGVAMKETTLGVNLNPIGSPYNGDEDASLDDEYRSGIQGIVYASDGTALIGNSPYISGALLSDAEMNLSGGTKATVNYSNRYYLDPPPGFGAGPYQPVVGTWRWDEAPCALNFTPCSTDADCCSGTCNNGTGKCRPSAVVEIDVSLTK
;
A
#
# COMPACT_ATOMS: atom_id res chain seq x y z
N MET A 1 103.10 -17.01 -64.81
CA MET A 1 102.01 -17.94 -64.44
C MET A 1 101.11 -17.26 -63.40
N HIS A 2 99.92 -16.81 -63.79
CA HIS A 2 98.96 -16.10 -62.92
C HIS A 2 97.76 -17.01 -62.64
N LYS A 3 97.57 -17.40 -61.37
CA LYS A 3 96.53 -18.33 -60.91
C LYS A 3 95.27 -17.53 -60.55
N ARG A 4 94.26 -17.52 -61.44
CA ARG A 4 92.95 -16.89 -61.17
C ARG A 4 92.13 -17.79 -60.22
N SER A 5 91.76 -17.28 -59.05
CA SER A 5 90.81 -17.94 -58.15
C SER A 5 89.37 -17.66 -58.61
N LYS A 6 88.57 -18.72 -58.77
CA LYS A 6 87.12 -18.62 -59.04
C LYS A 6 86.40 -18.28 -57.73
N ILE A 7 85.85 -17.07 -57.64
CA ILE A 7 84.95 -16.66 -56.56
C ILE A 7 83.61 -17.38 -56.78
N ILE A 8 83.29 -18.35 -55.91
CA ILE A 8 81.99 -19.01 -55.85
C ILE A 8 81.01 -18.01 -55.22
N LYS A 9 80.15 -17.38 -56.02
CA LYS A 9 79.06 -16.52 -55.53
C LYS A 9 78.03 -17.40 -54.82
N ARG A 10 77.94 -17.31 -53.49
CA ARG A 10 76.89 -17.95 -52.68
C ARG A 10 75.53 -17.28 -52.98
N PRO A 11 74.42 -18.04 -53.07
CA PRO A 11 73.13 -17.51 -53.48
C PRO A 11 72.42 -16.77 -52.32
N ALA A 12 72.69 -15.48 -52.16
CA ALA A 12 72.02 -14.63 -51.17
C ALA A 12 70.50 -14.50 -51.38
N ALA A 13 70.03 -14.68 -52.63
CA ALA A 13 68.62 -14.54 -52.99
C ALA A 13 67.70 -15.59 -52.34
N GLY A 14 68.17 -16.83 -52.20
CA GLY A 14 67.37 -17.91 -51.59
C GLY A 14 67.10 -17.65 -50.10
N TYR A 15 68.09 -17.11 -49.39
CA TYR A 15 67.93 -16.76 -47.97
C TYR A 15 66.93 -15.64 -47.78
N MET A 16 66.94 -14.60 -48.63
CA MET A 16 65.98 -13.49 -48.53
C MET A 16 64.54 -13.95 -48.79
N LEU A 17 64.33 -14.89 -49.70
CA LEU A 17 63.00 -15.43 -50.01
C LEU A 17 62.46 -16.27 -48.84
N VAL A 18 63.29 -17.15 -48.26
CA VAL A 18 62.92 -17.94 -47.08
C VAL A 18 62.66 -17.03 -45.88
N LEU A 19 63.50 -16.03 -45.64
CA LEU A 19 63.34 -15.11 -44.52
C LEU A 19 62.07 -14.26 -44.68
N GLY A 20 61.80 -13.75 -45.89
CA GLY A 20 60.54 -13.06 -46.21
C GLY A 20 59.30 -13.93 -46.04
N ALA A 21 59.35 -15.18 -46.50
CA ALA A 21 58.25 -16.14 -46.33
C ALA A 21 58.01 -16.46 -44.84
N THR A 22 59.08 -16.67 -44.05
CA THR A 22 58.94 -16.92 -42.61
C THR A 22 58.36 -15.71 -41.87
N MET A 23 58.75 -14.48 -42.24
CA MET A 23 58.21 -13.26 -41.65
C MET A 23 56.72 -13.07 -41.97
N LEU A 24 56.31 -13.42 -43.19
CA LEU A 24 54.90 -13.33 -43.58
C LEU A 24 54.05 -14.36 -42.82
N ILE A 25 54.54 -15.60 -42.70
CA ILE A 25 53.88 -16.66 -41.92
C ILE A 25 53.77 -16.27 -40.45
N THR A 26 54.81 -15.66 -39.85
CA THR A 26 54.76 -15.24 -38.44
C THR A 26 53.76 -14.10 -38.21
N VAL A 27 53.64 -13.13 -39.12
CA VAL A 27 52.65 -12.06 -39.03
C VAL A 27 51.22 -12.60 -39.14
N ILE A 28 50.97 -13.53 -40.07
CA ILE A 28 49.65 -14.19 -40.18
C ILE A 28 49.34 -15.01 -38.92
N GLY A 29 50.32 -15.78 -38.42
CA GLY A 29 50.16 -16.56 -37.19
C GLY A 29 49.86 -15.67 -35.97
N TYR A 30 50.54 -14.53 -35.85
CA TYR A 30 50.30 -13.57 -34.78
C TYR A 30 48.90 -12.93 -34.88
N ALA A 31 48.50 -12.50 -36.09
CA ALA A 31 47.17 -11.95 -36.33
C ALA A 31 46.07 -12.96 -35.96
N ALA A 32 46.21 -14.23 -36.35
CA ALA A 32 45.26 -15.28 -36.01
C ALA A 32 45.13 -15.49 -34.49
N ILE A 33 46.24 -15.44 -33.74
CA ILE A 33 46.23 -15.56 -32.26
C ILE A 33 45.55 -14.35 -31.61
N VAL A 34 45.82 -13.13 -32.10
CA VAL A 34 45.18 -11.91 -31.57
C VAL A 34 43.67 -11.92 -31.84
N THR A 35 43.24 -12.28 -33.05
CA THR A 35 41.82 -12.43 -33.39
C THR A 35 41.15 -13.51 -32.54
N ALA A 36 41.81 -14.66 -32.32
CA ALA A 36 41.29 -15.70 -31.44
C ALA A 36 41.07 -15.18 -30.01
N ARG A 37 42.02 -14.43 -29.45
CA ARG A 37 41.89 -13.82 -28.11
C ARG A 37 40.75 -12.79 -28.03
N ILE A 38 40.59 -11.97 -29.06
CA ILE A 38 39.49 -10.99 -29.13
C ILE A 38 38.15 -11.73 -29.19
N ASN A 39 38.02 -12.74 -30.04
CA ASN A 39 36.79 -13.52 -30.16
C ASN A 39 36.46 -14.25 -28.85
N THR A 40 37.45 -14.84 -28.17
CA THR A 40 37.22 -15.46 -26.86
C THR A 40 36.71 -14.43 -25.83
N ARG A 41 37.30 -13.22 -25.78
CA ARG A 41 36.84 -12.16 -24.87
C ARG A 41 35.42 -11.68 -25.18
N ILE A 42 35.08 -11.56 -26.46
CA ILE A 42 33.72 -11.18 -26.89
C ILE A 42 32.72 -12.26 -26.47
N VAL A 43 33.05 -13.53 -26.69
CA VAL A 43 32.18 -14.66 -26.31
C VAL A 43 32.02 -14.76 -24.79
N THR A 44 33.11 -14.64 -24.02
CA THR A 44 33.01 -14.64 -22.55
C THR A 44 32.20 -13.45 -22.06
N SER A 45 32.45 -12.24 -22.56
CA SER A 45 31.70 -11.04 -22.19
C SER A 45 30.20 -11.16 -22.53
N THR A 46 29.86 -11.77 -23.67
CA THR A 46 28.47 -12.00 -24.07
C THR A 46 27.79 -13.01 -23.15
N ASN A 47 28.47 -14.11 -22.81
CA ASN A 47 27.96 -15.12 -21.90
C ASN A 47 27.79 -14.57 -20.48
N ASP A 48 28.76 -13.80 -19.99
CA ASP A 48 28.73 -13.14 -18.69
C ASP A 48 27.58 -12.14 -18.61
N TRP A 49 27.34 -11.36 -19.68
CA TRP A 49 26.24 -10.42 -19.76
C TRP A 49 24.86 -11.11 -19.72
N ALA A 50 24.70 -12.20 -20.47
CA ALA A 50 23.46 -12.97 -20.46
C ALA A 50 23.21 -13.61 -19.08
N ARG A 51 24.24 -14.23 -18.49
CA ARG A 51 24.15 -14.87 -17.17
C ARG A 51 23.86 -13.88 -16.05
N ALA A 52 24.51 -12.71 -16.07
CA ALA A 52 24.19 -11.62 -15.14
C ALA A 52 22.74 -11.15 -15.32
N GLY A 53 22.21 -11.15 -16.54
CA GLY A 53 20.81 -10.78 -16.80
C GLY A 53 19.81 -11.73 -16.13
N GLU A 54 19.99 -13.04 -16.30
CA GLU A 54 19.13 -14.05 -15.69
C GLU A 54 19.22 -14.02 -14.15
N LEU A 55 20.43 -13.87 -13.61
CA LEU A 55 20.64 -13.75 -12.17
C LEU A 55 20.02 -12.48 -11.58
N ALA A 56 20.08 -11.35 -12.30
CA ALA A 56 19.45 -10.10 -11.85
C ALA A 56 17.92 -10.23 -11.78
N ILE A 57 17.30 -10.89 -12.76
CA ILE A 57 15.86 -11.20 -12.74
C ILE A 57 15.53 -12.10 -11.55
N ALA A 58 16.23 -13.23 -11.42
CA ALA A 58 16.00 -14.18 -10.33
C ALA A 58 16.19 -13.53 -8.94
N THR A 59 17.17 -12.63 -8.80
CA THR A 59 17.41 -11.89 -7.55
C THR A 59 16.24 -10.96 -7.22
N ALA A 60 15.70 -10.24 -8.20
CA ALA A 60 14.52 -9.40 -8.01
C ALA A 60 13.25 -10.23 -7.73
N GLU A 61 13.12 -11.43 -8.32
CA GLU A 61 12.00 -12.36 -8.05
C GLU A 61 12.03 -12.93 -6.62
N LEU A 62 13.19 -12.99 -5.97
CA LEU A 62 13.32 -13.43 -4.57
C LEU A 62 12.88 -12.36 -3.56
N ALA A 63 12.72 -11.11 -3.99
CA ALA A 63 12.43 -9.99 -3.09
C ALA A 63 11.14 -10.16 -2.28
N PRO A 64 9.98 -10.55 -2.87
CA PRO A 64 8.78 -10.93 -2.12
C PRO A 64 9.01 -11.94 -0.99
N LEU A 65 9.85 -12.94 -1.23
CA LEU A 65 10.10 -14.01 -0.27
C LEU A 65 10.87 -13.48 0.94
N ILE A 66 11.89 -12.64 0.71
CA ILE A 66 12.69 -12.02 1.78
C ILE A 66 11.81 -11.16 2.68
N LEU A 67 10.93 -10.34 2.10
CA LEU A 67 10.00 -9.49 2.86
C LEU A 67 8.94 -10.31 3.61
N THR A 68 8.57 -11.47 3.08
CA THR A 68 7.58 -12.35 3.74
C THR A 68 8.19 -13.12 4.91
N ASP A 69 9.47 -13.49 4.81
CA ASP A 69 10.17 -14.27 5.84
C ASP A 69 10.66 -13.41 7.02
N SER A 70 10.88 -12.11 6.79
CA SER A 70 11.19 -11.15 7.87
C SER A 70 9.98 -10.26 8.19
N PRO A 71 9.21 -10.53 9.27
CA PRO A 71 8.08 -9.68 9.66
C PRO A 71 8.50 -8.24 10.04
N ASP A 72 9.76 -8.07 10.45
CA ASP A 72 10.35 -6.80 10.88
C ASP A 72 11.25 -6.17 9.81
N TRP A 73 11.09 -6.57 8.53
CA TRP A 73 11.95 -6.12 7.43
C TRP A 73 12.06 -4.59 7.33
N ARG A 74 11.01 -3.84 7.69
CA ARG A 74 11.02 -2.37 7.67
C ARG A 74 12.00 -1.76 8.66
N THR A 75 12.24 -2.42 9.78
CA THR A 75 13.22 -1.98 10.78
C THR A 75 14.59 -2.62 10.58
N ASP A 76 14.63 -3.80 9.96
CA ASP A 76 15.86 -4.55 9.70
C ASP A 76 16.57 -4.08 8.42
N LEU A 77 15.83 -3.61 7.44
CA LEU A 77 16.33 -3.10 6.17
C LEU A 77 16.38 -1.56 6.21
N THR A 78 17.38 -1.01 5.52
CA THR A 78 17.52 0.42 5.30
C THR A 78 17.34 0.68 3.81
N SER A 79 16.55 1.69 3.43
CA SER A 79 16.38 2.07 2.03
C SER A 79 17.74 2.29 1.36
N GLY A 80 17.93 1.67 0.19
CA GLY A 80 19.16 1.74 -0.59
C GLY A 80 20.28 0.77 -0.16
N GLU A 81 20.25 0.19 1.03
CA GLU A 81 21.34 -0.70 1.48
C GLU A 81 21.24 -2.10 0.85
N PRO A 82 22.36 -2.69 0.36
CA PRO A 82 22.36 -4.03 -0.23
C PRO A 82 22.16 -5.13 0.80
N VAL A 83 21.31 -6.09 0.43
CA VAL A 83 21.31 -7.45 0.97
C VAL A 83 22.09 -8.34 0.01
N SER A 84 23.30 -8.74 0.40
CA SER A 84 24.21 -9.56 -0.41
C SER A 84 24.05 -11.05 -0.12
N PHE A 85 23.94 -11.88 -1.15
CA PHE A 85 23.98 -13.34 -1.01
C PHE A 85 24.52 -14.00 -2.28
N LYS A 86 24.69 -15.34 -2.25
CA LYS A 86 25.17 -16.11 -3.41
C LYS A 86 24.04 -16.83 -4.10
N LEU A 87 23.93 -16.63 -5.42
CA LEU A 87 23.02 -17.36 -6.29
C LEU A 87 23.83 -17.98 -7.44
N ASP A 88 23.72 -19.29 -7.63
CA ASP A 88 24.51 -20.04 -8.63
C ASP A 88 26.04 -19.80 -8.53
N GLY A 89 26.53 -19.64 -7.29
CA GLY A 89 27.94 -19.37 -6.99
C GLY A 89 28.43 -17.94 -7.32
N CYS A 90 27.55 -17.09 -7.85
CA CYS A 90 27.81 -15.67 -8.11
C CYS A 90 27.30 -14.81 -6.95
N GLU A 91 27.97 -13.69 -6.70
CA GLU A 91 27.51 -12.69 -5.75
C GLU A 91 26.41 -11.85 -6.40
N VAL A 92 25.26 -11.79 -5.73
CA VAL A 92 24.12 -10.97 -6.11
C VAL A 92 23.75 -10.07 -4.95
N ASN A 93 23.21 -8.91 -5.27
CA ASN A 93 22.74 -7.94 -4.30
C ASN A 93 21.29 -7.63 -4.58
N LEU A 94 20.49 -7.59 -3.53
CA LEU A 94 19.13 -7.10 -3.59
C LEU A 94 19.07 -5.77 -2.84
N VAL A 95 18.46 -4.75 -3.44
CA VAL A 95 18.24 -3.46 -2.80
C VAL A 95 16.77 -3.12 -2.83
N PHE A 96 16.27 -2.62 -1.72
CA PHE A 96 14.93 -2.08 -1.61
C PHE A 96 15.03 -0.56 -1.53
N ILE A 97 14.16 0.14 -2.26
CA ILE A 97 14.04 1.59 -2.22
C ILE A 97 12.57 1.91 -2.09
N ASP A 98 12.23 2.79 -1.16
CA ASP A 98 10.93 3.42 -1.11
C ASP A 98 10.87 4.48 -2.22
N GLU A 99 9.89 4.41 -3.13
CA GLU A 99 9.82 5.37 -4.25
C GLU A 99 9.34 6.77 -3.81
N ASP A 100 8.73 6.90 -2.62
CA ASP A 100 8.08 8.13 -2.19
C ASP A 100 9.02 9.02 -1.36
N ASP A 101 9.67 8.50 -0.33
CA ASP A 101 10.44 9.32 0.62
C ASP A 101 11.76 8.72 1.16
N ASP A 102 12.19 7.56 0.65
CA ASP A 102 13.35 6.79 1.14
C ASP A 102 13.24 6.31 2.61
N ASP A 103 12.04 6.26 3.20
CA ASP A 103 11.81 5.82 4.58
C ASP A 103 10.85 4.62 4.63
N PHE A 104 11.30 3.47 5.17
CA PHE A 104 10.42 2.29 5.32
C PHE A 104 9.50 2.37 6.54
N SER A 105 9.65 3.39 7.38
CA SER A 105 8.89 3.54 8.63
C SER A 105 7.55 4.24 8.43
N THR A 106 7.40 4.98 7.32
CA THR A 106 6.15 5.55 6.85
C THR A 106 5.38 4.46 6.09
N GLY A 107 4.10 4.26 6.44
CA GLY A 107 3.17 3.39 5.72
C GLY A 107 3.50 1.88 5.68
N LEU A 108 2.67 1.06 6.33
CA LEU A 108 2.72 -0.42 6.14
C LEU A 108 2.42 -0.83 4.67
N TYR A 109 1.91 0.09 3.86
CA TYR A 109 1.37 -0.16 2.53
C TYR A 109 2.19 0.39 1.37
N ASP A 110 3.28 1.08 1.69
CA ASP A 110 3.97 1.88 0.71
C ASP A 110 4.66 0.96 -0.33
N PRO A 111 4.57 1.33 -1.62
CA PRO A 111 5.12 0.53 -2.69
C PRO A 111 6.65 0.61 -2.65
N ILE A 112 7.30 -0.53 -2.54
CA ILE A 112 8.76 -0.58 -2.52
C ILE A 112 9.28 -1.12 -3.84
N ARG A 113 10.33 -0.50 -4.37
CA ARG A 113 11.02 -1.02 -5.55
C ARG A 113 12.18 -1.92 -5.13
N ALA A 114 12.13 -3.17 -5.60
CA ALA A 114 13.20 -4.13 -5.43
C ALA A 114 14.12 -4.13 -6.66
N TYR A 115 15.42 -3.96 -6.45
CA TYR A 115 16.49 -3.99 -7.45
C TYR A 115 17.34 -5.24 -7.28
N GLY A 116 17.21 -6.20 -8.18
CA GLY A 116 18.09 -7.35 -8.29
C GLY A 116 19.34 -6.99 -9.10
N ILE A 117 20.50 -7.05 -8.47
CA ILE A 117 21.80 -6.73 -9.06
C ILE A 117 22.66 -7.98 -9.09
N ALA A 118 23.13 -8.36 -10.28
CA ALA A 118 23.99 -9.52 -10.42
C ALA A 118 25.30 -9.17 -11.14
N MET A 119 26.38 -9.77 -10.67
CA MET A 119 27.71 -9.62 -11.22
C MET A 119 28.27 -10.97 -11.68
N VAL A 120 28.65 -11.05 -12.95
CA VAL A 120 29.33 -12.22 -13.54
C VAL A 120 30.56 -11.74 -14.27
N GLY A 121 31.75 -12.07 -13.77
CA GLY A 121 33.00 -11.52 -14.29
C GLY A 121 33.02 -9.99 -14.17
N ASP A 122 33.13 -9.30 -15.32
CA ASP A 122 33.07 -7.84 -15.41
C ASP A 122 31.67 -7.31 -15.78
N ALA A 123 30.71 -8.21 -16.09
CA ALA A 123 29.37 -7.81 -16.48
C ALA A 123 28.49 -7.56 -15.24
N VAL A 124 27.80 -6.43 -15.22
CA VAL A 124 26.81 -6.06 -14.20
C VAL A 124 25.46 -5.86 -14.89
N ARG A 125 24.40 -6.43 -14.32
CA ARG A 125 23.02 -6.25 -14.79
C ARG A 125 22.13 -5.96 -13.61
N VAL A 126 21.17 -5.07 -13.82
CA VAL A 126 20.22 -4.61 -12.80
C VAL A 126 18.81 -4.72 -13.35
N ARG A 127 17.97 -5.45 -12.65
CA ARG A 127 16.54 -5.57 -12.95
C ARG A 127 15.77 -5.05 -11.75
N SER A 128 14.75 -4.23 -11.97
CA SER A 128 13.88 -3.79 -10.90
C SER A 128 12.43 -4.19 -11.14
N VAL A 129 11.69 -4.26 -10.04
CA VAL A 129 10.25 -4.48 -10.00
C VAL A 129 9.63 -3.72 -8.84
N LEU A 130 8.44 -3.15 -9.05
CA LEU A 130 7.67 -2.55 -7.97
C LEU A 130 6.96 -3.67 -7.20
N LEU A 131 7.06 -3.64 -5.88
CA LEU A 131 6.38 -4.55 -4.99
C LEU A 131 5.32 -3.78 -4.21
N THR A 132 4.11 -4.31 -4.17
CA THR A 132 3.02 -3.80 -3.32
C THR A 132 2.55 -4.91 -2.40
N PRO A 133 2.12 -4.61 -1.17
CA PRO A 133 1.50 -5.61 -0.31
C PRO A 133 0.30 -6.23 -1.01
N ASN A 134 0.19 -7.55 -0.95
CA ASN A 134 -0.99 -8.21 -1.47
C ASN A 134 -2.18 -7.86 -0.59
N SER A 135 -3.06 -6.99 -1.08
CA SER A 135 -4.26 -6.61 -0.35
C SER A 135 -5.29 -7.74 -0.25
N THR A 136 -5.09 -8.93 -0.84
CA THR A 136 -6.12 -9.98 -0.81
C THR A 136 -6.23 -10.72 0.52
N VAL A 137 -5.26 -10.64 1.45
CA VAL A 137 -5.43 -11.27 2.77
C VAL A 137 -6.12 -10.24 3.67
N PRO A 138 -7.34 -10.50 4.15
CA PRO A 138 -8.04 -9.53 4.98
C PRO A 138 -7.33 -9.31 6.31
N MET A 139 -7.35 -8.08 6.81
CA MET A 139 -6.95 -7.81 8.19
C MET A 139 -7.88 -8.52 9.18
N SER A 140 -7.32 -8.96 10.31
CA SER A 140 -8.09 -9.71 11.31
C SER A 140 -9.16 -8.87 12.03
N CYS A 141 -9.11 -7.54 11.96
CA CYS A 141 -10.22 -6.68 12.42
C CYS A 141 -11.50 -6.86 11.59
N LEU A 142 -11.38 -7.26 10.31
CA LEU A 142 -12.52 -7.46 9.42
C LEU A 142 -13.32 -8.73 9.72
N GLU A 143 -12.89 -9.58 10.67
CA GLU A 143 -13.66 -10.73 11.13
C GLU A 143 -14.81 -10.33 12.07
N LEU A 144 -14.75 -9.10 12.59
CA LEU A 144 -15.61 -8.58 13.64
C LEU A 144 -16.66 -7.61 13.07
N ALA A 145 -17.82 -7.53 13.73
CA ALA A 145 -18.83 -6.52 13.41
C ALA A 145 -18.33 -5.11 13.77
N ALA A 146 -17.67 -4.99 14.92
CA ALA A 146 -17.08 -3.74 15.37
C ALA A 146 -15.75 -4.02 16.08
N TYR A 147 -14.77 -3.14 15.89
CA TYR A 147 -13.49 -3.21 16.56
C TYR A 147 -12.98 -1.83 16.95
N SER A 148 -12.47 -1.70 18.18
CA SER A 148 -11.80 -0.50 18.66
C SER A 148 -10.44 -0.81 19.28
N VAL A 149 -9.43 0.00 18.98
CA VAL A 149 -8.08 -0.22 19.53
C VAL A 149 -8.03 0.21 21.00
N ASP A 150 -8.47 1.42 21.36
CA ASP A 150 -8.24 1.97 22.70
C ASP A 150 -9.32 1.65 23.74
N GLY A 151 -10.40 0.99 23.33
CA GLY A 151 -11.42 0.52 24.25
C GLY A 151 -12.82 0.70 23.71
N LEU A 152 -13.77 0.10 24.42
CA LEU A 152 -15.20 0.36 24.22
C LEU A 152 -15.80 0.81 25.55
N VAL A 153 -16.37 2.01 25.55
CA VAL A 153 -16.98 2.63 26.72
C VAL A 153 -18.46 2.87 26.45
N GLY A 154 -19.31 2.48 27.40
CA GLY A 154 -20.76 2.65 27.27
C GLY A 154 -21.43 3.27 28.48
N LEU A 155 -22.36 4.19 28.25
CA LEU A 155 -23.23 4.77 29.28
C LEU A 155 -24.69 4.73 28.83
N THR A 156 -25.49 3.89 29.47
CA THR A 156 -26.93 3.75 29.17
C THR A 156 -27.16 3.52 27.67
N ALA A 157 -26.61 2.44 27.14
CA ALA A 157 -26.64 2.15 25.70
C ALA A 157 -26.85 0.66 25.45
N THR A 158 -27.37 0.32 24.27
CA THR A 158 -27.46 -1.05 23.77
C THR A 158 -26.76 -1.16 22.42
N LEU A 159 -25.84 -2.10 22.29
CA LEU A 159 -25.23 -2.48 21.01
C LEU A 159 -25.68 -3.89 20.64
N SER A 160 -26.29 -4.05 19.47
CA SER A 160 -26.70 -5.35 18.96
C SER A 160 -25.94 -5.71 17.69
N THR A 161 -25.54 -6.98 17.59
CA THR A 161 -24.76 -7.49 16.46
C THR A 161 -25.12 -8.95 16.19
N ASN A 162 -24.92 -9.40 14.96
CA ASN A 162 -25.02 -10.80 14.54
C ASN A 162 -23.66 -11.51 14.49
N GLN A 163 -22.59 -10.85 14.94
CA GLN A 163 -21.21 -11.34 14.96
C GLN A 163 -20.47 -10.78 16.17
N MET A 164 -19.26 -11.26 16.45
CA MET A 164 -18.42 -10.77 17.53
C MET A 164 -18.02 -9.29 17.39
N ILE A 165 -17.96 -8.58 18.52
CA ILE A 165 -17.36 -7.25 18.68
C ILE A 165 -16.04 -7.39 19.42
N GLY A 166 -15.01 -6.65 19.05
CA GLY A 166 -13.71 -6.73 19.71
C GLY A 166 -13.18 -5.39 20.20
N THR A 167 -12.24 -5.45 21.14
CA THR A 167 -11.36 -4.31 21.44
C THR A 167 -9.95 -4.76 21.80
N ALA A 168 -8.93 -4.01 21.39
CA ALA A 168 -7.53 -4.24 21.79
C ALA A 168 -7.23 -3.81 23.24
N ALA A 169 -8.19 -3.17 23.91
CA ALA A 169 -8.05 -2.69 25.27
C ALA A 169 -9.17 -3.24 26.17
N GLY A 170 -9.79 -2.37 26.95
CA GLY A 170 -10.85 -2.72 27.89
C GLY A 170 -12.24 -2.42 27.34
N MET A 171 -13.21 -3.19 27.80
CA MET A 171 -14.63 -2.93 27.60
C MET A 171 -15.24 -2.53 28.95
N THR A 172 -15.72 -1.30 29.05
CA THR A 172 -16.30 -0.77 30.29
C THR A 172 -17.66 -0.13 30.04
N GLY A 173 -18.54 -0.20 31.01
CA GLY A 173 -19.78 0.57 30.91
C GLY A 173 -20.58 0.68 32.19
N VAL A 174 -21.56 1.56 32.15
CA VAL A 174 -22.60 1.72 33.17
C VAL A 174 -23.93 1.61 32.45
N LEU A 175 -24.68 0.54 32.73
CA LEU A 175 -25.92 0.21 32.02
C LEU A 175 -25.69 0.05 30.49
N LEU A 176 -24.49 -0.38 30.09
CA LEU A 176 -24.20 -0.80 28.73
C LEU A 176 -24.68 -2.25 28.54
N THR A 177 -25.52 -2.49 27.54
CA THR A 177 -25.97 -3.83 27.14
C THR A 177 -25.37 -4.18 25.78
N ILE A 178 -24.78 -5.37 25.66
CA ILE A 178 -24.31 -5.90 24.38
C ILE A 178 -25.07 -7.18 24.06
N ASN A 179 -25.74 -7.20 22.91
CA ASN A 179 -26.41 -8.38 22.36
C ASN A 179 -25.52 -8.95 21.25
N GLY A 180 -24.64 -9.87 21.62
CA GLY A 180 -23.62 -10.42 20.74
C GLY A 180 -22.43 -10.98 21.52
N ASP A 181 -21.53 -11.65 20.80
CA ASP A 181 -20.28 -12.12 21.37
C ASP A 181 -19.27 -10.97 21.47
N VAL A 182 -18.37 -11.03 22.46
CA VAL A 182 -17.35 -10.00 22.68
C VAL A 182 -15.97 -10.58 22.85
N GLU A 183 -14.99 -9.87 22.32
CA GLU A 183 -13.56 -10.07 22.50
C GLU A 183 -12.92 -8.82 23.12
N TYR A 184 -12.05 -8.99 24.11
CA TYR A 184 -11.36 -7.88 24.78
C TYR A 184 -9.99 -8.31 25.28
N ALA A 185 -9.04 -7.38 25.40
CA ALA A 185 -7.67 -7.72 25.80
C ALA A 185 -7.42 -7.54 27.31
N THR A 186 -7.94 -6.47 27.92
CA THR A 186 -7.54 -6.07 29.29
C THR A 186 -8.67 -6.28 30.31
N THR A 187 -9.61 -5.35 30.38
CA THR A 187 -10.66 -5.25 31.40
C THR A 187 -12.03 -5.48 30.78
N PHE A 188 -12.92 -6.15 31.51
CA PHE A 188 -14.34 -6.25 31.16
C PHE A 188 -15.16 -5.91 32.41
N LEU A 189 -15.79 -4.73 32.43
CA LEU A 189 -16.41 -4.20 33.65
C LEU A 189 -17.73 -3.47 33.39
N GLY A 190 -18.77 -3.79 34.15
CA GLY A 190 -20.04 -3.03 34.16
C GLY A 190 -20.91 -3.17 32.90
N VAL A 191 -20.59 -4.14 32.04
CA VAL A 191 -21.34 -4.49 30.83
C VAL A 191 -22.33 -5.62 31.12
N ILE A 192 -23.56 -5.47 30.65
CA ILE A 192 -24.57 -6.52 30.61
C ILE A 192 -24.42 -7.23 29.26
N LEU A 193 -23.89 -8.43 29.27
CA LEU A 193 -23.61 -9.20 28.05
C LEU A 193 -24.66 -10.29 27.82
N ASN A 194 -25.28 -10.28 26.64
CA ASN A 194 -26.17 -11.32 26.13
C ASN A 194 -25.45 -12.09 24.99
N GLY A 195 -24.37 -12.77 25.34
CA GLY A 195 -23.52 -13.53 24.42
C GLY A 195 -22.34 -14.16 25.15
N THR A 196 -21.32 -14.57 24.42
CA THR A 196 -20.08 -15.13 24.97
C THR A 196 -19.01 -14.07 25.13
N GLN A 197 -18.16 -14.26 26.16
CA GLN A 197 -17.06 -13.37 26.47
C GLN A 197 -15.75 -14.11 26.24
N ASN A 198 -14.92 -13.59 25.35
CA ASN A 198 -13.60 -14.12 25.03
C ASN A 198 -12.53 -13.09 25.37
N LYS A 199 -11.50 -13.52 26.11
CA LYS A 199 -10.33 -12.67 26.33
C LYS A 199 -9.33 -12.93 25.19
N ALA A 200 -9.05 -11.91 24.38
CA ALA A 200 -8.07 -11.99 23.30
C ALA A 200 -6.67 -12.23 23.88
N ALA A 201 -5.92 -13.13 23.23
CA ALA A 201 -4.49 -13.28 23.52
C ALA A 201 -3.64 -12.24 22.78
N GLU A 202 -4.07 -11.81 21.59
CA GLU A 202 -3.33 -10.91 20.70
C GLU A 202 -4.23 -9.80 20.15
N LYS A 203 -3.63 -8.62 19.89
CA LYS A 203 -4.31 -7.49 19.24
C LYS A 203 -4.59 -7.86 17.77
N ARG A 204 -5.78 -7.53 17.27
CA ARG A 204 -6.14 -7.71 15.85
C ARG A 204 -5.40 -6.66 15.02
N THR A 205 -5.04 -7.04 13.80
CA THR A 205 -4.42 -6.14 12.82
C THR A 205 -5.45 -5.13 12.35
N MET A 206 -5.09 -3.84 12.41
CA MET A 206 -5.88 -2.71 11.95
C MET A 206 -5.22 -2.06 10.73
N PRO A 207 -6.00 -1.31 9.93
CA PRO A 207 -5.42 -0.43 8.92
C PRO A 207 -4.44 0.56 9.54
N ASP A 208 -3.40 0.90 8.79
CA ASP A 208 -2.48 1.95 9.18
C ASP A 208 -3.13 3.30 8.92
N SER A 209 -3.46 4.03 9.99
CA SER A 209 -4.10 5.35 9.92
C SER A 209 -3.38 6.39 9.05
N SER A 210 -2.08 6.20 8.78
CA SER A 210 -1.30 7.11 7.94
C SER A 210 -1.49 6.86 6.45
N SER A 211 -1.71 5.62 6.02
CA SER A 211 -1.70 5.20 4.62
C SER A 211 -3.03 4.61 4.12
N VAL A 212 -3.95 4.24 5.03
CA VAL A 212 -5.25 3.65 4.66
C VAL A 212 -6.08 4.54 3.71
N PHE A 213 -5.86 5.85 3.74
CA PHE A 213 -6.58 6.83 2.94
C PHE A 213 -6.02 7.02 1.52
N ASP A 214 -4.76 6.66 1.25
CA ASP A 214 -4.01 7.10 0.06
C ASP A 214 -4.66 6.69 -1.25
N TYR A 215 -5.15 5.45 -1.33
CA TYR A 215 -5.89 4.98 -2.50
C TYR A 215 -7.09 5.89 -2.81
N TYR A 216 -7.85 6.25 -1.78
CA TYR A 216 -9.08 7.02 -1.94
C TYR A 216 -8.79 8.51 -2.19
N VAL A 217 -7.70 9.04 -1.65
CA VAL A 217 -7.23 10.40 -1.97
C VAL A 217 -6.79 10.48 -3.43
N ASN A 218 -6.03 9.48 -3.90
CA ASN A 218 -5.48 9.46 -5.26
C ASN A 218 -6.53 9.18 -6.35
N ASN A 219 -7.58 8.42 -6.04
CA ASN A 219 -8.66 8.08 -6.99
C ASN A 219 -9.96 8.86 -6.76
N GLY A 220 -9.99 9.71 -5.74
CA GLY A 220 -11.17 10.46 -5.33
C GLY A 220 -11.37 11.80 -6.03
N THR A 221 -12.61 12.28 -6.01
CA THR A 221 -12.95 13.65 -6.44
C THR A 221 -13.07 14.55 -5.22
N ALA A 222 -12.29 15.63 -5.20
CA ALA A 222 -12.32 16.59 -4.10
C ALA A 222 -13.63 17.39 -4.08
N ILE A 223 -14.24 17.52 -2.91
CA ILE A 223 -15.36 18.43 -2.64
C ILE A 223 -14.81 19.53 -1.72
N PRO A 224 -14.65 20.77 -2.24
CA PRO A 224 -14.17 21.89 -1.44
C PRO A 224 -15.09 22.17 -0.24
N LEU A 225 -14.52 22.38 0.94
CA LEU A 225 -15.29 22.62 2.16
C LEU A 225 -16.23 23.84 2.05
N ASP A 226 -15.82 24.87 1.30
CA ASP A 226 -16.59 26.09 1.05
C ASP A 226 -17.74 25.92 0.05
N SER A 227 -17.79 24.79 -0.67
CA SER A 227 -18.92 24.44 -1.54
C SER A 227 -20.12 23.88 -0.77
N LEU A 228 -19.91 23.50 0.49
CA LEU A 228 -20.94 22.92 1.34
C LEU A 228 -21.85 23.98 1.94
N SER A 229 -23.15 23.67 2.02
CA SER A 229 -24.11 24.45 2.80
C SER A 229 -23.79 24.37 4.30
N SER A 230 -24.42 25.22 5.11
CA SER A 230 -24.31 25.12 6.57
C SER A 230 -25.55 24.52 7.22
N PHE A 231 -25.35 23.54 8.09
CA PHE A 231 -26.35 22.99 8.99
C PHE A 231 -25.84 23.10 10.44
N ASP A 232 -26.65 23.70 11.31
CA ASP A 232 -26.28 23.99 12.71
C ASP A 232 -24.94 24.74 12.87
N GLY A 233 -24.67 25.68 11.96
CA GLY A 233 -23.46 26.50 11.99
C GLY A 233 -22.18 25.79 11.55
N ARG A 234 -22.27 24.57 11.00
CA ARG A 234 -21.14 23.80 10.46
C ARG A 234 -21.32 23.54 8.96
N PRO A 235 -20.26 23.36 8.17
CA PRO A 235 -20.35 22.83 6.82
C PRO A 235 -21.11 21.50 6.80
N SER A 236 -21.94 21.26 5.79
CA SER A 236 -22.79 20.08 5.73
C SER A 236 -23.08 19.57 4.33
N ILE A 237 -23.09 18.24 4.21
CA ILE A 237 -23.82 17.52 3.18
C ILE A 237 -25.23 17.34 3.71
N SER A 238 -26.17 18.18 3.26
CA SER A 238 -27.55 18.17 3.74
C SER A 238 -28.54 18.09 2.58
N ASP A 239 -29.54 17.21 2.74
CA ASP A 239 -30.65 17.06 1.79
C ASP A 239 -30.15 16.83 0.35
N ALA A 240 -29.12 15.98 0.19
CA ALA A 240 -28.39 15.82 -1.06
C ALA A 240 -28.33 14.36 -1.53
N VAL A 241 -28.12 14.21 -2.85
CA VAL A 241 -27.88 12.94 -3.53
C VAL A 241 -26.47 12.96 -4.12
N LEU A 242 -25.56 12.18 -3.53
CA LEU A 242 -24.18 12.03 -3.97
C LEU A 242 -23.96 10.61 -4.49
N THR A 243 -23.67 10.45 -5.77
CA THR A 243 -23.53 9.14 -6.46
C THR A 243 -22.44 9.23 -7.52
N PRO A 244 -22.01 8.14 -8.19
CA PRO A 244 -20.99 8.22 -9.24
C PRO A 244 -21.36 9.11 -10.42
N THR A 245 -22.66 9.34 -10.62
CA THR A 245 -23.25 10.08 -11.72
C THR A 245 -23.87 11.42 -11.31
N SER A 246 -23.85 11.75 -10.01
CA SER A 246 -24.35 13.03 -9.48
C SER A 246 -23.48 13.51 -8.32
N ASN A 247 -22.88 14.68 -8.51
CA ASN A 247 -22.18 15.43 -7.48
C ASN A 247 -22.73 16.87 -7.45
N PRO A 248 -23.57 17.24 -6.47
CA PRO A 248 -24.25 18.54 -6.45
C PRO A 248 -23.33 19.71 -6.08
N TYR A 249 -22.10 19.44 -5.61
CA TYR A 249 -21.20 20.48 -5.07
C TYR A 249 -20.25 21.03 -6.12
N THR A 250 -19.59 20.15 -6.88
CA THR A 250 -18.62 20.56 -7.90
C THR A 250 -19.08 20.25 -9.31
N GLY A 251 -20.04 19.33 -9.48
CA GLY A 251 -20.43 18.76 -10.77
C GLY A 251 -19.42 17.77 -11.35
N GLU A 252 -18.25 17.60 -10.72
CA GLU A 252 -17.27 16.60 -11.11
C GLU A 252 -17.74 15.22 -10.66
N LEU A 253 -17.84 14.30 -11.62
CA LEU A 253 -18.30 12.94 -11.41
C LEU A 253 -17.11 12.01 -11.14
N ASN A 254 -17.34 11.00 -10.31
CA ASN A 254 -16.37 9.96 -10.04
C ASN A 254 -16.97 8.59 -10.34
N SER A 255 -16.46 7.85 -11.33
CA SER A 255 -17.03 6.55 -11.70
C SER A 255 -16.94 5.48 -10.61
N GLU A 256 -16.00 5.62 -9.67
CA GLU A 256 -15.87 4.76 -8.49
C GLU A 256 -16.68 5.30 -7.29
N GLY A 257 -17.27 6.49 -7.41
CA GLY A 257 -18.06 7.14 -6.35
C GLY A 257 -17.23 7.54 -5.14
N ILE A 258 -15.93 7.82 -5.30
CA ILE A 258 -15.05 8.26 -4.21
C ILE A 258 -15.04 9.79 -4.13
N TYR A 259 -15.39 10.33 -2.97
CA TYR A 259 -15.43 11.77 -2.71
C TYR A 259 -14.62 12.12 -1.46
N VAL A 260 -13.78 13.15 -1.57
CA VAL A 260 -12.81 13.53 -0.54
C VAL A 260 -13.08 14.96 -0.08
N ILE A 261 -13.24 15.15 1.22
CA ILE A 261 -13.40 16.47 1.85
C ILE A 261 -12.27 16.65 2.85
N ASP A 262 -11.46 17.67 2.64
CA ASP A 262 -10.56 18.16 3.67
C ASP A 262 -11.34 19.07 4.62
N CYS A 263 -11.42 18.68 5.89
CA CYS A 263 -12.19 19.38 6.91
C CYS A 263 -11.41 20.54 7.54
N ASP A 264 -10.11 20.72 7.23
CA ASP A 264 -9.25 21.80 7.76
C ASP A 264 -9.23 21.86 9.30
N GLY A 265 -9.22 20.68 9.95
CA GLY A 265 -9.31 20.53 11.41
C GLY A 265 -10.72 20.77 11.99
N GLY A 266 -11.70 21.03 11.14
CA GLY A 266 -13.09 21.33 11.50
C GLY A 266 -14.00 20.10 11.52
N ALA A 267 -15.26 20.35 11.86
CA ALA A 267 -16.33 19.35 11.87
C ALA A 267 -17.30 19.57 10.71
N ILE A 268 -17.73 18.48 10.08
CA ILE A 268 -18.76 18.47 9.02
C ILE A 268 -19.97 17.62 9.45
N ASN A 269 -21.16 18.06 9.07
CA ASN A 269 -22.39 17.28 9.26
C ASN A 269 -22.82 16.58 7.96
N ILE A 270 -23.18 15.30 8.05
CA ILE A 270 -23.90 14.56 7.00
C ILE A 270 -25.33 14.35 7.48
N VAL A 271 -26.29 14.91 6.74
CA VAL A 271 -27.68 15.06 7.18
C VAL A 271 -28.63 14.69 6.04
N ASN A 272 -29.65 13.86 6.31
CA ASN A 272 -30.81 13.69 5.40
C ASN A 272 -30.44 13.40 3.94
N SER A 273 -29.39 12.62 3.72
CA SER A 273 -28.77 12.47 2.41
C SER A 273 -28.74 11.02 1.94
N ARG A 274 -28.82 10.84 0.63
CA ARG A 274 -28.52 9.58 -0.02
C ARG A 274 -27.10 9.64 -0.60
N ILE A 275 -26.25 8.73 -0.13
CA ILE A 275 -24.88 8.61 -0.62
C ILE A 275 -24.69 7.20 -1.21
N ASP A 276 -24.38 7.15 -2.50
CA ASP A 276 -23.99 5.94 -3.24
C ASP A 276 -22.51 6.11 -3.60
N GLY A 277 -21.62 5.90 -2.63
CA GLY A 277 -20.22 6.29 -2.75
C GLY A 277 -19.44 6.13 -1.44
N THR A 278 -18.13 6.25 -1.56
CA THR A 278 -17.18 6.32 -0.46
C THR A 278 -16.93 7.79 -0.14
N LEU A 279 -17.21 8.22 1.09
CA LEU A 279 -16.81 9.54 1.56
C LEU A 279 -15.56 9.43 2.43
N VAL A 280 -14.56 10.24 2.12
CA VAL A 280 -13.33 10.39 2.90
C VAL A 280 -13.31 11.78 3.51
N LEU A 281 -13.26 11.84 4.83
CA LEU A 281 -13.11 13.07 5.59
C LEU A 281 -11.66 13.15 6.09
N LEU A 282 -10.85 14.00 5.47
CA LEU A 282 -9.47 14.26 5.87
C LEU A 282 -9.41 15.38 6.90
N ASN A 283 -8.42 15.33 7.80
CA ASN A 283 -8.20 16.35 8.82
C ASN A 283 -9.49 16.76 9.56
N ALA A 284 -10.35 15.80 9.88
CA ALA A 284 -11.55 16.06 10.66
C ALA A 284 -11.19 16.40 12.11
N ALA A 285 -12.11 17.06 12.81
CA ALA A 285 -11.93 17.39 14.21
C ALA A 285 -11.53 16.15 15.03
N ASP A 286 -10.50 16.31 15.86
CA ASP A 286 -10.01 15.26 16.76
C ASP A 286 -10.93 15.11 18.00
N SER A 287 -10.66 14.08 18.77
CA SER A 287 -11.37 13.73 20.01
C SER A 287 -11.16 14.71 21.17
N LEU A 288 -10.24 15.66 21.04
CA LEU A 288 -9.98 16.71 22.04
C LEU A 288 -10.87 17.93 21.84
N LEU A 289 -11.46 18.08 20.65
CA LEU A 289 -12.38 19.16 20.34
C LEU A 289 -13.80 18.84 20.86
N SER A 290 -14.62 19.88 21.02
CA SER A 290 -16.01 19.73 21.50
C SER A 290 -17.02 19.50 20.39
N ALA A 291 -16.56 19.52 19.15
CA ALA A 291 -17.38 19.47 17.95
C ALA A 291 -16.72 18.50 16.97
N HIS A 292 -17.26 17.30 16.85
CA HIS A 292 -16.80 16.30 15.88
C HIS A 292 -17.65 16.35 14.61
N SER A 293 -17.11 15.79 13.54
CA SER A 293 -17.92 15.46 12.36
C SER A 293 -19.03 14.51 12.79
N ALA A 294 -20.22 14.66 12.21
CA ALA A 294 -21.38 13.89 12.65
C ALA A 294 -22.27 13.44 11.50
N VAL A 295 -22.81 12.24 11.64
CA VAL A 295 -23.90 11.73 10.79
C VAL A 295 -25.19 11.82 11.60
N VAL A 296 -26.14 12.65 11.14
CA VAL A 296 -27.37 12.97 11.88
C VAL A 296 -28.60 12.87 10.99
N GLY A 297 -29.79 12.83 11.60
CA GLY A 297 -31.05 12.72 10.87
C GLY A 297 -31.20 11.34 10.23
N GLN A 298 -31.59 11.28 8.96
CA GLN A 298 -31.77 10.02 8.23
C GLN A 298 -30.75 9.94 7.09
N VAL A 299 -30.03 8.83 6.93
CA VAL A 299 -29.06 8.71 5.83
C VAL A 299 -29.21 7.37 5.15
N THR A 300 -29.27 7.35 3.82
CA THR A 300 -29.24 6.10 3.05
C THR A 300 -27.89 6.02 2.36
N TRP A 301 -26.98 5.23 2.92
CA TRP A 301 -25.59 5.21 2.50
C TRP A 301 -25.13 3.82 2.15
N LYS A 302 -24.56 3.64 0.96
CA LYS A 302 -23.77 2.47 0.56
C LYS A 302 -22.58 2.91 -0.30
N PRO A 303 -21.48 2.15 -0.36
CA PRO A 303 -20.42 2.41 -1.33
C PRO A 303 -20.95 2.13 -2.75
N ALA A 304 -20.46 2.90 -3.73
CA ALA A 304 -20.75 2.65 -5.14
C ALA A 304 -20.09 1.36 -5.63
N VAL A 305 -18.83 1.14 -5.24
CA VAL A 305 -18.12 -0.11 -5.48
C VAL A 305 -18.38 -1.08 -4.31
N PRO A 306 -18.94 -2.28 -4.54
CA PRO A 306 -19.44 -3.13 -3.46
C PRO A 306 -18.45 -3.57 -2.36
N ASN A 307 -17.14 -3.49 -2.62
CA ASN A 307 -16.08 -3.85 -1.68
C ASN A 307 -15.39 -2.63 -1.04
N TYR A 308 -15.78 -1.40 -1.38
CA TYR A 308 -15.23 -0.19 -0.78
C TYR A 308 -15.88 0.15 0.58
N PRO A 309 -15.19 0.93 1.43
CA PRO A 309 -15.80 1.51 2.62
C PRO A 309 -16.90 2.52 2.24
N ALA A 310 -17.90 2.67 3.10
CA ALA A 310 -18.89 3.73 2.95
C ALA A 310 -18.32 5.06 3.44
N LEU A 311 -17.68 5.04 4.61
CA LEU A 311 -17.17 6.22 5.29
C LEU A 311 -15.77 5.96 5.87
N MET A 312 -14.85 6.86 5.59
CA MET A 312 -13.53 6.90 6.19
C MET A 312 -13.26 8.28 6.77
N VAL A 313 -12.82 8.36 8.01
CA VAL A 313 -12.61 9.61 8.73
C VAL A 313 -11.22 9.63 9.34
N GLN A 314 -10.41 10.60 8.92
CA GLN A 314 -9.16 10.95 9.58
C GLN A 314 -9.48 11.95 10.70
N GLY A 315 -9.87 11.43 11.86
CA GLY A 315 -10.40 12.18 13.00
C GLY A 315 -11.49 11.39 13.73
N GLN A 316 -12.27 12.08 14.58
CA GLN A 316 -13.41 11.49 15.28
C GLN A 316 -14.72 11.67 14.47
N ILE A 317 -15.59 10.66 14.52
CA ILE A 317 -16.96 10.73 13.98
C ILE A 317 -18.02 10.37 15.02
N ASP A 318 -19.08 11.19 15.08
CA ASP A 318 -20.28 10.94 15.88
C ASP A 318 -21.41 10.41 14.97
N LEU A 319 -21.91 9.21 15.28
CA LEU A 319 -23.01 8.55 14.59
C LEU A 319 -24.29 8.70 15.42
N ASP A 320 -25.10 9.70 15.07
CA ASP A 320 -26.36 10.06 15.74
C ASP A 320 -27.53 10.16 14.74
N PHE A 321 -27.62 9.18 13.84
CA PHE A 321 -28.67 9.10 12.83
C PHE A 321 -29.73 8.04 13.19
N GLU A 322 -30.95 8.25 12.69
CA GLU A 322 -32.12 7.39 12.88
C GLU A 322 -32.00 6.11 12.04
N GLY A 323 -31.39 5.07 12.59
CA GLY A 323 -31.20 3.80 11.89
C GLY A 323 -32.51 3.03 11.68
N GLY A 324 -32.72 2.54 10.46
CA GLY A 324 -33.87 1.70 10.10
C GLY A 324 -35.19 2.44 9.90
N VAL A 325 -35.22 3.75 10.11
CA VAL A 325 -36.37 4.63 9.84
C VAL A 325 -36.42 4.98 8.35
N ALA A 326 -37.62 5.16 7.80
CA ALA A 326 -37.80 5.56 6.40
C ALA A 326 -37.53 7.07 6.22
N MET A 327 -36.53 7.38 5.39
CA MET A 327 -36.24 8.70 4.84
C MET A 327 -37.20 8.96 3.68
N LYS A 328 -38.06 9.98 3.82
CA LYS A 328 -39.14 10.24 2.85
C LYS A 328 -38.86 11.51 2.06
N GLU A 329 -38.92 11.41 0.75
CA GLU A 329 -38.75 12.56 -0.14
C GLU A 329 -39.81 13.63 0.10
N THR A 330 -41.06 13.25 0.42
CA THR A 330 -42.14 14.19 0.73
C THR A 330 -41.80 15.09 1.92
N THR A 331 -41.06 14.54 2.90
CA THR A 331 -40.73 15.26 4.14
C THR A 331 -39.52 16.16 3.91
N LEU A 332 -38.55 15.69 3.13
CA LEU A 332 -37.33 16.44 2.81
C LEU A 332 -37.55 17.49 1.71
N GLY A 333 -38.54 17.28 0.84
CA GLY A 333 -38.75 18.12 -0.35
C GLY A 333 -37.68 17.91 -1.42
N VAL A 334 -36.97 16.78 -1.39
CA VAL A 334 -35.85 16.44 -2.28
C VAL A 334 -36.09 15.07 -2.90
N ASN A 335 -35.90 14.96 -4.22
CA ASN A 335 -35.91 13.68 -4.92
C ASN A 335 -34.56 12.99 -4.71
N LEU A 336 -34.60 11.77 -4.19
CA LEU A 336 -33.45 10.96 -3.78
C LEU A 336 -33.11 9.87 -4.81
N ASN A 337 -33.88 9.71 -5.88
CA ASN A 337 -33.64 8.85 -7.05
C ASN A 337 -33.81 9.60 -8.38
N PRO A 338 -33.21 10.78 -8.57
CA PRO A 338 -33.47 11.57 -9.75
C PRO A 338 -32.90 10.87 -10.98
N ILE A 339 -33.42 11.21 -12.16
CA ILE A 339 -32.91 10.70 -13.44
C ILE A 339 -31.38 10.86 -13.52
N GLY A 340 -30.69 9.74 -13.75
CA GLY A 340 -29.24 9.63 -13.76
C GLY A 340 -28.64 9.07 -12.47
N SER A 341 -29.40 9.02 -11.37
CA SER A 341 -28.98 8.49 -10.06
C SER A 341 -30.01 7.49 -9.52
N PRO A 342 -30.24 6.36 -10.19
CA PRO A 342 -31.28 5.41 -9.81
C PRO A 342 -31.01 4.76 -8.45
N TYR A 343 -32.06 4.49 -7.68
CA TYR A 343 -32.02 3.67 -6.48
C TYR A 343 -32.49 2.26 -6.80
N ASN A 344 -31.63 1.26 -6.61
CA ASN A 344 -31.91 -0.14 -6.96
C ASN A 344 -32.37 -0.36 -8.42
N GLY A 345 -31.98 0.53 -9.32
CA GLY A 345 -32.34 0.49 -10.75
C GLY A 345 -33.56 1.33 -11.12
N ASP A 346 -34.25 1.90 -10.14
CA ASP A 346 -35.41 2.76 -10.35
C ASP A 346 -35.03 4.25 -10.20
N GLU A 347 -35.52 5.08 -11.11
CA GLU A 347 -35.37 6.54 -11.08
C GLU A 347 -36.65 7.20 -11.56
N ASP A 348 -36.99 8.36 -10.99
CA ASP A 348 -38.12 9.14 -11.45
C ASP A 348 -37.98 10.65 -11.11
N ALA A 349 -39.09 11.37 -11.15
CA ALA A 349 -39.19 12.79 -10.77
C ALA A 349 -40.20 13.02 -9.64
N SER A 350 -40.68 11.95 -9.01
CA SER A 350 -41.63 11.96 -7.91
C SER A 350 -40.97 12.45 -6.63
N LEU A 351 -41.78 12.65 -5.58
CA LEU A 351 -41.31 12.89 -4.22
C LEU A 351 -42.00 11.96 -3.22
N ASP A 352 -42.56 10.83 -3.68
CA ASP A 352 -43.32 9.90 -2.85
C ASP A 352 -42.55 8.63 -2.48
N ASP A 353 -41.26 8.56 -2.82
CA ASP A 353 -40.41 7.43 -2.47
C ASP A 353 -39.88 7.51 -1.03
N GLU A 354 -39.58 6.31 -0.50
CA GLU A 354 -39.08 6.12 0.84
C GLU A 354 -37.84 5.22 0.83
N TYR A 355 -36.82 5.60 1.59
CA TYR A 355 -35.53 4.92 1.66
C TYR A 355 -35.22 4.54 3.09
N ARG A 356 -34.73 3.33 3.30
CA ARG A 356 -34.39 2.90 4.65
C ARG A 356 -33.06 3.52 5.08
N SER A 357 -33.10 4.32 6.14
CA SER A 357 -31.93 4.91 6.77
C SER A 357 -31.00 3.84 7.35
N GLY A 358 -29.71 3.96 7.08
CA GLY A 358 -28.67 2.99 7.42
C GLY A 358 -27.40 3.22 6.59
N ILE A 359 -26.28 2.79 7.15
CA ILE A 359 -25.00 2.74 6.44
C ILE A 359 -24.69 1.29 6.10
N GLN A 360 -24.50 0.98 4.82
CA GLN A 360 -24.03 -0.32 4.33
C GLN A 360 -22.59 -0.15 3.90
N GLY A 361 -21.63 -0.84 4.52
CA GLY A 361 -20.22 -0.50 4.28
C GLY A 361 -19.34 -0.70 5.51
N ILE A 362 -18.04 -0.59 5.29
CA ILE A 362 -17.12 -0.28 6.38
C ILE A 362 -17.28 1.20 6.75
N VAL A 363 -17.34 1.46 8.06
CA VAL A 363 -17.14 2.79 8.65
C VAL A 363 -15.83 2.73 9.42
N TYR A 364 -14.86 3.56 9.05
CA TYR A 364 -13.55 3.62 9.67
C TYR A 364 -13.26 5.03 10.19
N ALA A 365 -12.74 5.14 11.42
CA ALA A 365 -12.31 6.40 12.02
C ALA A 365 -10.94 6.26 12.70
N SER A 366 -10.02 7.18 12.42
CA SER A 366 -8.66 7.12 12.96
C SER A 366 -8.52 7.62 14.40
N ASP A 367 -9.44 8.48 14.88
CA ASP A 367 -9.34 9.10 16.22
C ASP A 367 -10.60 8.89 17.08
N GLY A 368 -11.41 7.90 16.75
CA GLY A 368 -12.52 7.46 17.59
C GLY A 368 -13.87 7.47 16.91
N THR A 369 -14.83 6.80 17.54
CA THR A 369 -16.22 6.82 17.08
C THR A 369 -17.18 6.90 18.26
N ALA A 370 -18.18 7.76 18.17
CA ALA A 370 -19.30 7.76 19.10
C ALA A 370 -20.59 7.28 18.44
N LEU A 371 -21.34 6.42 19.11
CA LEU A 371 -22.71 6.03 18.77
C LEU A 371 -23.64 6.70 19.79
N ILE A 372 -24.47 7.63 19.34
CA ILE A 372 -25.24 8.53 20.20
C ILE A 372 -26.73 8.39 19.86
N GLY A 373 -27.60 8.57 20.86
CA GLY A 373 -29.02 8.91 20.73
C GLY A 373 -29.91 8.03 19.84
N ASN A 374 -29.80 8.21 18.52
CA ASN A 374 -30.84 7.90 17.54
C ASN A 374 -30.81 6.48 16.95
N SER A 375 -30.23 5.50 17.65
CA SER A 375 -30.25 4.08 17.23
C SER A 375 -29.66 3.84 15.83
N PRO A 376 -28.38 4.19 15.60
CA PRO A 376 -27.72 4.02 14.30
C PRO A 376 -27.74 2.55 13.85
N TYR A 377 -27.94 2.35 12.55
CA TYR A 377 -27.98 1.04 11.90
C TYR A 377 -26.87 0.93 10.86
N ILE A 378 -25.94 0.00 11.08
CA ILE A 378 -24.81 -0.28 10.19
C ILE A 378 -24.90 -1.72 9.71
N SER A 379 -24.69 -1.94 8.42
CA SER A 379 -24.61 -3.26 7.78
C SER A 379 -23.25 -3.40 7.10
N GLY A 380 -22.27 -3.89 7.84
CA GLY A 380 -20.87 -3.99 7.43
C GLY A 380 -19.97 -4.12 8.64
N ALA A 381 -18.90 -3.31 8.72
CA ALA A 381 -18.00 -3.30 9.86
C ALA A 381 -17.81 -1.87 10.39
N LEU A 382 -17.68 -1.72 11.71
CA LEU A 382 -17.37 -0.46 12.38
C LEU A 382 -15.99 -0.52 13.03
N LEU A 383 -15.04 0.25 12.52
CA LEU A 383 -13.64 0.17 12.88
C LEU A 383 -13.16 1.52 13.44
N SER A 384 -12.45 1.48 14.56
CA SER A 384 -11.93 2.69 15.22
C SER A 384 -10.51 2.44 15.73
N ASP A 385 -9.57 3.29 15.35
CA ASP A 385 -8.19 3.26 15.87
C ASP A 385 -8.04 3.89 17.26
N ALA A 386 -9.09 4.55 17.76
CA ALA A 386 -9.18 5.00 19.13
C ALA A 386 -10.43 4.41 19.83
N GLU A 387 -10.88 5.05 20.90
CA GLU A 387 -11.99 4.59 21.73
C GLU A 387 -13.34 4.62 20.96
N MET A 388 -14.16 3.59 21.18
CA MET A 388 -15.54 3.57 20.74
C MET A 388 -16.48 3.88 21.89
N ASN A 389 -17.23 4.96 21.77
CA ASN A 389 -18.12 5.47 22.79
C ASN A 389 -19.59 5.18 22.45
N LEU A 390 -20.35 4.65 23.40
CA LEU A 390 -21.79 4.43 23.26
C LEU A 390 -22.54 5.17 24.36
N SER A 391 -23.40 6.12 23.98
CA SER A 391 -24.06 6.97 24.98
C SER A 391 -25.46 7.43 24.57
N GLY A 392 -26.07 8.28 25.39
CA GLY A 392 -27.31 8.99 25.04
C GLY A 392 -28.56 8.11 24.94
N GLY A 393 -28.59 6.92 25.56
CA GLY A 393 -29.74 6.01 25.41
C GLY A 393 -29.73 5.21 24.10
N THR A 394 -28.63 5.26 23.34
CA THR A 394 -28.61 4.72 21.98
C THR A 394 -28.91 3.21 21.94
N LYS A 395 -29.58 2.76 20.89
CA LYS A 395 -29.75 1.33 20.57
C LYS A 395 -29.15 1.05 19.21
N ALA A 396 -27.82 1.06 19.15
CA ALA A 396 -27.07 0.83 17.94
C ALA A 396 -27.18 -0.63 17.48
N THR A 397 -27.24 -0.83 16.17
CA THR A 397 -27.17 -2.16 15.55
C THR A 397 -26.07 -2.18 14.50
N VAL A 398 -25.13 -3.11 14.64
CA VAL A 398 -24.06 -3.35 13.66
C VAL A 398 -24.19 -4.80 13.17
N ASN A 399 -24.75 -4.98 11.98
CA ASN A 399 -24.86 -6.27 11.34
C ASN A 399 -23.64 -6.51 10.46
N TYR A 400 -22.84 -7.49 10.84
CA TYR A 400 -21.68 -7.91 10.11
C TYR A 400 -22.02 -8.46 8.72
N SER A 401 -21.16 -8.12 7.77
CA SER A 401 -21.12 -8.70 6.42
C SER A 401 -19.72 -9.24 6.17
N ASN A 402 -19.60 -10.53 5.88
CA ASN A 402 -18.32 -11.16 5.56
C ASN A 402 -17.75 -10.76 4.18
N ARG A 403 -18.47 -9.96 3.39
CA ARG A 403 -18.01 -9.49 2.08
C ARG A 403 -16.63 -8.83 2.19
N TYR A 404 -16.47 -7.92 3.15
CA TYR A 404 -15.23 -7.16 3.29
C TYR A 404 -14.07 -8.02 3.83
N TYR A 405 -14.35 -9.13 4.50
CA TYR A 405 -13.32 -10.10 4.85
C TYR A 405 -12.91 -10.95 3.64
N LEU A 406 -13.88 -11.35 2.80
CA LEU A 406 -13.59 -12.20 1.63
C LEU A 406 -12.95 -11.43 0.46
N ASP A 407 -13.21 -10.12 0.39
CA ASP A 407 -12.70 -9.19 -0.63
C ASP A 407 -12.43 -7.84 0.06
N PRO A 408 -11.29 -7.72 0.77
CA PRO A 408 -10.96 -6.51 1.52
C PRO A 408 -10.73 -5.30 0.61
N PRO A 409 -11.24 -4.11 1.00
CA PRO A 409 -10.97 -2.89 0.25
C PRO A 409 -9.48 -2.54 0.20
N PRO A 410 -9.06 -1.69 -0.75
CA PRO A 410 -7.76 -1.03 -0.70
C PRO A 410 -7.53 -0.39 0.68
N GLY A 411 -6.37 -0.64 1.29
CA GLY A 411 -6.02 -0.21 2.64
C GLY A 411 -6.48 -1.12 3.79
N PHE A 412 -7.32 -2.13 3.53
CA PHE A 412 -7.85 -3.04 4.56
C PHE A 412 -7.39 -4.51 4.39
N GLY A 413 -6.53 -4.76 3.41
CA GLY A 413 -5.81 -6.01 3.28
C GLY A 413 -4.44 -5.92 3.96
N ALA A 414 -3.96 -7.01 4.54
CA ALA A 414 -2.55 -7.22 4.81
C ALA A 414 -2.07 -8.33 3.86
N GLY A 415 -0.78 -8.49 3.64
CA GLY A 415 -0.33 -9.64 2.87
C GLY A 415 1.12 -9.54 2.41
N PRO A 416 1.69 -10.67 1.95
CA PRO A 416 3.04 -10.66 1.43
C PRO A 416 3.13 -9.69 0.25
N TYR A 417 4.24 -8.98 0.16
CA TYR A 417 4.54 -8.14 -0.99
C TYR A 417 4.54 -8.97 -2.28
N GLN A 418 3.94 -8.45 -3.34
CA GLN A 418 3.87 -9.11 -4.64
C GLN A 418 4.37 -8.19 -5.75
N PRO A 419 5.02 -8.75 -6.79
CA PRO A 419 5.41 -8.00 -7.97
C PRO A 419 4.21 -7.40 -8.70
N VAL A 420 4.22 -6.09 -8.94
CA VAL A 420 3.20 -5.41 -9.74
C VAL A 420 3.45 -5.72 -11.22
N VAL A 421 2.47 -6.36 -11.87
CA VAL A 421 2.56 -6.72 -13.29
C VAL A 421 2.77 -5.47 -14.15
N GLY A 422 3.75 -5.53 -15.06
CA GLY A 422 4.07 -4.42 -15.97
C GLY A 422 5.11 -3.42 -15.43
N THR A 423 5.54 -3.53 -14.17
CA THR A 423 6.54 -2.62 -13.57
C THR A 423 7.98 -3.09 -13.71
N TRP A 424 8.20 -4.26 -14.32
CA TRP A 424 9.51 -4.85 -14.55
C TRP A 424 10.31 -4.06 -15.57
N ARG A 425 11.45 -3.49 -15.16
CA ARG A 425 12.34 -2.73 -16.06
C ARG A 425 13.81 -3.04 -15.85
N TRP A 426 14.59 -2.85 -16.92
CA TRP A 426 16.05 -2.86 -16.83
C TRP A 426 16.46 -1.46 -16.40
N ASP A 427 17.17 -1.38 -15.28
CA ASP A 427 17.59 -0.11 -14.70
C ASP A 427 19.12 -0.03 -14.65
N GLU A 428 19.61 1.15 -14.30
CA GLU A 428 20.97 1.34 -13.82
C GLU A 428 21.04 0.98 -12.34
N ALA A 429 22.24 0.69 -11.83
CA ALA A 429 22.38 0.43 -10.40
C ALA A 429 21.98 1.69 -9.62
N PRO A 430 21.09 1.59 -8.61
CA PRO A 430 20.81 2.70 -7.74
C PRO A 430 22.11 3.20 -7.12
N CYS A 431 22.18 4.50 -6.89
CA CYS A 431 23.39 5.20 -6.44
C CYS A 431 24.03 4.60 -5.16
N ALA A 432 23.24 3.89 -4.36
CA ALA A 432 23.69 3.18 -3.17
C ALA A 432 24.59 1.96 -3.47
N LEU A 433 24.46 1.31 -4.64
CA LEU A 433 25.31 0.19 -5.05
C LEU A 433 26.40 0.64 -5.99
N ASN A 434 27.45 1.11 -5.35
CA ASN A 434 28.51 1.86 -5.98
C ASN A 434 29.54 0.92 -6.68
N PHE A 435 29.17 0.35 -7.83
CA PHE A 435 30.09 -0.39 -8.71
C PHE A 435 30.77 0.50 -9.76
N THR A 436 30.53 1.80 -9.69
CA THR A 436 31.05 2.82 -10.59
C THR A 436 32.57 2.89 -10.47
N PRO A 437 33.31 2.93 -11.60
CA PRO A 437 34.71 3.28 -11.58
C PRO A 437 34.88 4.66 -10.95
N CYS A 438 35.76 4.78 -9.97
CA CYS A 438 36.03 6.03 -9.25
C CYS A 438 37.52 6.36 -9.28
N SER A 439 37.81 7.64 -9.25
CA SER A 439 39.15 8.18 -9.07
C SER A 439 39.29 8.96 -7.76
N THR A 440 38.16 9.44 -7.23
CA THR A 440 38.05 10.16 -5.97
C THR A 440 36.76 9.77 -5.25
N ASP A 441 36.69 10.06 -3.95
CA ASP A 441 35.47 9.84 -3.15
C ASP A 441 34.27 10.65 -3.67
N ALA A 442 34.52 11.76 -4.39
CA ALA A 442 33.45 12.57 -4.99
C ALA A 442 32.81 11.92 -6.22
N ASP A 443 33.47 10.91 -6.82
CA ASP A 443 32.89 10.11 -7.91
C ASP A 443 31.92 9.04 -7.37
N CYS A 444 31.90 8.85 -6.05
CA CYS A 444 31.07 7.89 -5.36
C CYS A 444 29.83 8.59 -4.82
N CYS A 445 28.64 8.15 -5.24
CA CYS A 445 27.39 8.65 -4.67
C CYS A 445 27.28 8.39 -3.15
N SER A 446 27.87 7.29 -2.65
CA SER A 446 28.09 7.00 -1.24
C SER A 446 29.40 6.22 -0.99
N GLY A 447 30.01 6.37 0.19
CA GLY A 447 31.22 5.63 0.58
C GLY A 447 32.55 6.24 0.08
N THR A 448 33.61 5.43 0.05
CA THR A 448 34.97 5.85 -0.37
C THR A 448 35.45 5.09 -1.60
N CYS A 449 36.21 5.76 -2.44
CA CYS A 449 36.84 5.16 -3.59
C CYS A 449 37.96 4.21 -3.14
N ASN A 450 37.84 2.92 -3.47
CA ASN A 450 38.90 1.98 -3.18
C ASN A 450 40.05 2.17 -4.18
N ASN A 451 41.10 2.85 -3.73
CA ASN A 451 42.32 3.11 -4.51
C ASN A 451 42.99 1.85 -5.11
N GLY A 452 42.71 0.65 -4.56
CA GLY A 452 43.24 -0.60 -5.08
C GLY A 452 42.45 -1.17 -6.27
N THR A 453 41.14 -0.92 -6.33
CA THR A 453 40.25 -1.46 -7.37
C THR A 453 39.72 -0.39 -8.33
N GLY A 454 39.86 0.89 -7.99
CA GLY A 454 39.27 2.00 -8.74
C GLY A 454 37.75 1.92 -8.78
N LYS A 455 37.12 1.36 -7.73
CA LYS A 455 35.67 1.20 -7.60
C LYS A 455 35.24 1.72 -6.24
N CYS A 456 34.05 2.32 -6.18
CA CYS A 456 33.49 2.77 -4.92
C CYS A 456 33.22 1.59 -3.98
N ARG A 457 33.35 1.82 -2.67
CA ARG A 457 33.12 0.81 -1.64
C ARG A 457 31.98 1.27 -0.74
N PRO A 458 30.90 0.49 -0.56
CA PRO A 458 29.82 0.84 0.34
C PRO A 458 30.31 0.89 1.80
N SER A 459 29.66 1.73 2.61
CA SER A 459 30.09 2.10 3.95
C SER A 459 29.89 1.00 5.01
N ALA A 460 29.04 0.01 4.74
CA ALA A 460 28.84 -1.18 5.54
C ALA A 460 28.24 -2.28 4.65
N VAL A 461 28.57 -3.55 4.89
CA VAL A 461 27.85 -4.70 4.30
C VAL A 461 27.17 -5.39 5.47
N VAL A 462 25.84 -5.42 5.47
CA VAL A 462 25.08 -6.24 6.40
C VAL A 462 25.01 -7.64 5.82
N GLU A 463 25.84 -8.56 6.33
CA GLU A 463 25.69 -9.99 6.02
C GLU A 463 24.46 -10.52 6.76
N ILE A 464 23.36 -10.74 6.04
CA ILE A 464 22.21 -11.51 6.55
C ILE A 464 22.46 -12.98 6.19
N ASP A 465 22.61 -13.84 7.20
CA ASP A 465 22.80 -15.28 7.00
C ASP A 465 21.47 -15.94 6.59
N VAL A 466 21.14 -15.87 5.29
CA VAL A 466 19.98 -16.54 4.71
C VAL A 466 20.32 -18.02 4.52
N SER A 467 20.39 -18.76 5.63
CA SER A 467 20.50 -20.21 5.58
C SER A 467 19.17 -20.80 5.07
N LEU A 468 19.04 -20.93 3.74
CA LEU A 468 17.98 -21.70 3.09
C LEU A 468 18.17 -23.19 3.41
N THR A 469 17.81 -23.57 4.63
CA THR A 469 17.66 -24.96 5.06
C THR A 469 16.19 -25.30 5.19
N LYS A 470 15.56 -25.56 4.04
CA LYS A 470 14.54 -26.62 3.89
C LYS A 470 14.22 -26.87 2.43
#